data_AF-A0AA36HMZ9-F1
#
_entry.id   AF-A0AA36HMZ9-F1
#
_cell.length_a   1.000
_cell.length_b   1.000
_cell.length_c   1.000
_cell.angle_alpha   90.00
_cell.angle_beta   90.00
_cell.angle_gamma   90.00
#
_symmetry.space_group_name_H-M   'P 1'
#
loop_
_entity.id
_entity.type
_entity.pdbx_description
1 polymer ?
#
loop_
_entity_poly.entity_id
_entity_poly.type
_entity_poly.pdbx_seq_one_letter_code
_entity_poly.pdbx_strand_id
1 'polypeptide(L)'
;MLPPMGGPLPLPGPPTPEMQEKLRKIRLCVIGTFAAAIGRFCTGDIPINELLCGIVGVFLLNDDPNMAPCYACLASSPLGQCSMGGHGLSCVMAYSFLAGLNAIFLMLKLFTGGPFVLVSFCCQATGAFLGLKLNGLVTATAAEGPMMPLGLGNFPGTAGMGPGGTGGTGGTGGMGGPEPNRPGPPPGPPPGPSFQAFQGTGMRLGG
;
A
#
# COMPACT_ATOMS: atom_id res chain seq x y z
N MET A 1 -14.86 18.25 0.17
CA MET A 1 -13.43 17.90 0.26
C MET A 1 -13.22 17.29 1.64
N LEU A 2 -13.05 15.96 1.71
CA LEU A 2 -12.68 15.32 2.97
C LEU A 2 -11.23 15.72 3.28
N PRO A 3 -10.92 16.21 4.49
CA PRO A 3 -9.54 16.47 4.87
C PRO A 3 -8.72 15.20 4.63
N PRO A 4 -7.49 15.31 4.11
CA PRO A 4 -6.61 14.16 3.96
C PRO A 4 -6.40 13.58 5.36
N MET A 5 -7.12 12.49 5.65
CA MET A 5 -6.85 11.65 6.82
C MET A 5 -5.38 11.29 6.71
N GLY A 6 -4.58 11.80 7.65
CA GLY A 6 -3.13 11.61 7.66
C GLY A 6 -2.83 10.14 7.45
N GLY A 7 -2.25 9.83 6.28
CA GLY A 7 -1.88 8.47 5.96
C GLY A 7 -0.89 7.94 6.98
N PRO A 8 -0.83 6.62 7.19
CA PRO A 8 0.20 6.02 8.04
C PRO A 8 1.58 6.50 7.58
N LEU A 9 2.39 6.96 8.53
CA LEU A 9 3.75 7.41 8.25
C LEU A 9 4.52 6.29 7.54
N PRO A 10 5.23 6.58 6.43
CA PRO A 10 6.03 5.58 5.75
C PRO A 10 7.04 5.02 6.73
N LEU A 11 7.05 3.69 6.94
CA LEU A 11 8.04 3.07 7.82
C LEU A 11 9.44 3.31 7.25
N PRO A 12 10.35 3.95 8.01
CA PRO A 12 11.71 4.15 7.56
C PRO A 12 12.50 2.86 7.79
N GLY A 13 12.51 1.95 6.82
CA GLY A 13 13.46 0.83 6.79
C GLY A 13 12.94 -0.46 6.18
N PRO A 14 13.85 -1.41 5.86
CA PRO A 14 13.46 -2.73 5.40
C PRO A 14 12.70 -3.50 6.49
N PRO A 15 11.71 -4.33 6.14
CA PRO A 15 10.92 -5.09 7.11
C PRO A 15 11.81 -6.06 7.90
N THR A 16 11.65 -6.06 9.22
CA THR A 16 12.39 -6.94 10.14
C THR A 16 12.12 -8.41 9.80
N PRO A 17 13.05 -9.34 10.12
CA PRO A 17 12.87 -10.76 9.79
C PRO A 17 11.61 -11.36 10.42
N GLU A 18 11.20 -10.90 11.60
CA GLU A 18 9.96 -11.32 12.24
C GLU A 18 8.72 -10.90 11.45
N MET A 19 8.71 -9.67 10.89
CA MET A 19 7.62 -9.19 10.04
C MET A 19 7.54 -10.01 8.75
N GLN A 20 8.68 -10.34 8.14
CA GLN A 20 8.73 -11.18 6.95
C GLN A 20 8.18 -12.58 7.19
N GLU A 21 8.46 -13.19 8.35
CA GLU A 21 7.91 -14.49 8.72
C GLU A 21 6.38 -14.45 8.80
N LYS A 22 5.80 -13.39 9.39
CA LYS A 22 4.34 -13.21 9.45
C LYS A 22 3.75 -12.99 8.05
N LEU A 23 4.40 -12.19 7.20
CA LEU A 23 3.97 -11.96 5.82
C LEU A 23 3.95 -13.27 4.99
N ARG A 24 4.93 -14.16 5.16
CA ARG A 24 4.92 -15.49 4.52
C ARG A 24 3.72 -16.33 4.97
N LYS A 25 3.39 -16.30 6.26
CA LYS A 25 2.20 -17.01 6.78
C LYS A 25 0.90 -16.40 6.25
N ILE A 26 0.80 -15.07 6.21
CA ILE A 26 -0.34 -14.37 5.62
C ILE A 26 -0.49 -14.71 4.13
N ARG A 27 0.61 -14.86 3.39
CA ARG A 27 0.56 -15.30 1.98
C ARG A 27 -0.13 -16.65 1.82
N LEU A 28 0.18 -17.63 2.67
CA LEU A 28 -0.50 -18.92 2.64
C LEU A 28 -2.00 -18.78 2.97
N CYS A 29 -2.35 -17.89 3.91
CA CYS A 29 -3.76 -17.58 4.21
C CYS A 29 -4.47 -16.98 2.99
N VAL A 30 -3.86 -16.01 2.30
CA VAL A 30 -4.44 -15.36 1.10
C VAL A 30 -4.65 -16.37 -0.04
N ILE A 31 -3.64 -17.21 -0.32
CA ILE A 31 -3.77 -18.28 -1.32
C ILE A 31 -4.89 -19.26 -0.93
N GLY A 32 -4.96 -19.65 0.34
CA GLY A 32 -6.01 -20.50 0.87
C GLY A 32 -7.41 -19.88 0.75
N THR A 33 -7.55 -18.57 0.97
CA THR A 33 -8.80 -17.84 0.76
C THR A 33 -9.23 -17.87 -0.71
N PHE A 34 -8.32 -17.66 -1.67
CA PHE A 34 -8.66 -17.78 -3.09
C PHE A 34 -9.02 -19.21 -3.49
N ALA A 35 -8.28 -20.21 -3.01
CA ALA A 35 -8.57 -21.62 -3.28
C ALA A 35 -9.96 -22.01 -2.72
N ALA A 36 -10.29 -21.58 -1.50
CA ALA A 36 -11.59 -21.80 -0.90
C ALA A 36 -12.70 -21.06 -1.68
N ALA A 37 -12.46 -19.82 -2.10
CA ALA A 37 -13.41 -19.05 -2.90
C ALA A 37 -13.73 -19.75 -4.23
N ILE A 38 -12.71 -20.25 -4.95
CA ILE A 38 -12.87 -21.04 -6.18
C ILE A 38 -13.67 -22.32 -5.89
N GLY A 39 -13.34 -23.05 -4.82
CA GLY A 39 -14.09 -24.24 -4.40
C GLY A 39 -15.57 -23.94 -4.16
N ARG A 40 -15.88 -22.80 -3.54
CA ARG A 40 -17.27 -22.34 -3.34
C ARG A 40 -17.97 -21.99 -4.64
N PHE A 41 -17.28 -21.33 -5.58
CA PHE A 41 -17.82 -21.09 -6.92
C PHE A 41 -18.21 -22.39 -7.63
N CYS A 42 -17.36 -23.42 -7.55
CA CYS A 42 -17.67 -24.73 -8.11
C CYS A 42 -18.89 -25.40 -7.46
N THR A 43 -19.21 -25.05 -6.21
CA THR A 43 -20.42 -25.52 -5.51
C THR A 43 -21.66 -24.62 -5.69
N GLY A 44 -21.56 -23.56 -6.50
CA GLY A 44 -22.67 -22.64 -6.80
C GLY A 44 -22.84 -21.47 -5.81
N ASP A 45 -21.96 -21.34 -4.83
CA ASP A 45 -21.93 -20.20 -3.91
C ASP A 45 -21.03 -19.09 -4.47
N ILE A 46 -21.44 -17.82 -4.36
CA ILE A 46 -20.65 -16.66 -4.82
C ILE A 46 -20.05 -15.94 -3.60
N PRO A 47 -18.79 -16.23 -3.21
CA PRO A 47 -18.16 -15.66 -2.01
C PRO A 47 -17.52 -14.29 -2.25
N ILE A 48 -18.31 -13.28 -2.61
CA ILE A 48 -17.82 -11.92 -2.94
C ILE A 48 -16.95 -11.34 -1.80
N ASN A 49 -17.39 -11.52 -0.55
CA ASN A 49 -16.65 -11.01 0.61
C ASN A 49 -15.28 -11.66 0.77
N GLU A 50 -15.15 -12.95 0.46
CA GLU A 50 -13.86 -13.67 0.52
C GLU A 50 -12.93 -13.21 -0.60
N LEU A 51 -13.47 -12.97 -1.80
CA LEU A 51 -12.72 -12.40 -2.92
C LEU A 51 -12.18 -11.01 -2.59
N LEU A 52 -13.02 -10.13 -2.05
CA LEU A 52 -12.59 -8.78 -1.64
C LEU A 52 -11.48 -8.84 -0.59
N CYS A 53 -11.63 -9.71 0.42
CA CYS A 53 -10.58 -9.92 1.42
C CYS A 53 -9.28 -10.46 0.81
N GLY A 54 -9.39 -11.40 -0.15
CA GLY A 54 -8.25 -11.93 -0.89
C GLY A 54 -7.53 -10.84 -1.69
N ILE A 55 -8.28 -9.97 -2.39
CA ILE A 55 -7.74 -8.85 -3.16
C ILE A 55 -6.98 -7.88 -2.26
N VAL A 56 -7.54 -7.48 -1.12
CA VAL A 56 -6.84 -6.63 -0.13
C VAL A 56 -5.59 -7.34 0.41
N GLY A 57 -5.64 -8.66 0.57
CA GLY A 57 -4.47 -9.47 0.90
C GLY A 57 -3.36 -9.44 -0.17
N VAL A 58 -3.71 -9.34 -1.45
CA VAL A 58 -2.71 -9.17 -2.53
C VAL A 58 -2.01 -7.81 -2.43
N PHE A 59 -2.75 -6.74 -2.12
CA PHE A 59 -2.16 -5.42 -1.87
C PHE A 59 -1.20 -5.43 -0.67
N LEU A 60 -1.54 -6.18 0.38
CA LEU A 60 -0.67 -6.37 1.54
C LEU A 60 0.64 -7.10 1.20
N LEU A 61 0.63 -7.96 0.17
CA LEU A 61 1.75 -8.79 -0.25
C LEU A 61 2.45 -8.23 -1.50
N ASN A 62 2.40 -6.92 -1.73
CA ASN A 62 2.99 -6.28 -2.91
C ASN A 62 4.51 -6.52 -3.04
N ASP A 63 5.22 -6.62 -1.90
CA ASP A 63 6.66 -6.86 -1.84
C ASP A 63 7.04 -8.31 -2.19
N ASP A 64 6.05 -9.17 -2.41
CA ASP A 64 6.30 -10.56 -2.72
C ASP A 64 6.46 -10.85 -4.23
N PRO A 65 7.57 -11.47 -4.66
CA PRO A 65 7.82 -11.74 -6.08
C PRO A 65 6.80 -12.67 -6.73
N ASN A 66 6.15 -13.56 -5.98
CA ASN A 66 5.15 -14.49 -6.52
C ASN A 66 3.78 -13.81 -6.71
N MET A 67 3.51 -12.74 -5.97
CA MET A 67 2.25 -11.98 -6.06
C MET A 67 2.37 -10.74 -6.96
N ALA A 68 3.58 -10.35 -7.35
CA ALA A 68 3.85 -9.17 -8.16
C ALA A 68 3.00 -9.07 -9.45
N PRO A 69 2.77 -10.14 -10.24
CA PRO A 69 1.93 -10.04 -11.44
C PRO A 69 0.45 -9.75 -11.11
N CYS A 70 -0.07 -10.37 -10.05
CA CYS A 70 -1.45 -10.16 -9.60
C CYS A 70 -1.61 -8.74 -9.05
N TYR A 71 -0.63 -8.27 -8.25
CA TYR A 71 -0.57 -6.90 -7.79
C TYR A 71 -0.53 -5.90 -8.96
N ALA A 72 0.30 -6.12 -9.98
CA ALA A 72 0.40 -5.22 -11.13
C ALA A 72 -0.95 -5.09 -11.87
N CYS A 73 -1.68 -6.20 -12.01
CA CYS A 73 -3.04 -6.18 -12.58
C CYS A 73 -4.00 -5.39 -11.68
N LEU A 74 -4.00 -5.63 -10.37
CA LEU A 74 -4.89 -4.96 -9.42
C LEU A 74 -4.55 -3.48 -9.21
N ALA A 75 -3.28 -3.09 -9.28
CA ALA A 75 -2.83 -1.72 -9.17
C ALA A 75 -3.33 -0.84 -10.33
N SER A 76 -3.59 -1.44 -11.50
CA SER A 76 -4.23 -0.75 -12.62
C SER A 76 -5.73 -0.49 -12.41
N SER A 77 -6.34 -1.14 -11.41
CA SER A 77 -7.76 -0.98 -11.07
C SER A 77 -7.96 0.21 -10.11
N PRO A 78 -9.21 0.66 -9.88
CA PRO A 78 -9.52 1.68 -8.88
C PRO A 78 -9.03 1.34 -7.45
N LEU A 79 -8.77 0.07 -7.16
CA LEU A 79 -8.21 -0.38 -5.87
C LEU A 79 -6.74 -0.02 -5.69
N GLY A 80 -6.02 0.37 -6.77
CA GLY A 80 -4.64 0.82 -6.69
C GLY A 80 -4.43 2.00 -5.73
N GLN A 81 -5.48 2.79 -5.48
CA GLN A 81 -5.48 3.88 -4.50
C GLN A 81 -5.18 3.39 -3.07
N CYS A 82 -5.47 2.14 -2.74
CA CYS A 82 -5.15 1.55 -1.44
C CYS A 82 -3.63 1.34 -1.24
N SER A 83 -2.85 1.36 -2.32
CA SER A 83 -1.38 1.24 -2.29
C SER A 83 -0.64 2.59 -2.38
N MET A 84 -1.38 3.71 -2.34
CA MET A 84 -0.82 5.07 -2.29
C MET A 84 -0.05 5.27 -0.98
N GLY A 85 1.23 4.95 -0.99
CA GLY A 85 2.08 4.89 0.21
C GLY A 85 3.32 4.00 0.06
N GLY A 86 3.45 3.28 -1.07
CA GLY A 86 4.68 2.58 -1.45
C GLY A 86 4.95 1.27 -0.72
N HIS A 87 4.20 0.97 0.36
CA HIS A 87 4.38 -0.25 1.14
C HIS A 87 3.04 -0.95 1.36
N GLY A 88 2.98 -2.27 1.08
CA GLY A 88 1.78 -3.08 1.29
C GLY A 88 1.32 -3.13 2.75
N LEU A 89 2.22 -2.82 3.70
CA LEU A 89 1.94 -2.77 5.13
C LEU A 89 0.82 -1.79 5.51
N SER A 90 0.55 -0.75 4.71
CA SER A 90 -0.57 0.16 4.97
C SER A 90 -1.94 -0.54 4.90
N CYS A 91 -2.03 -1.63 4.12
CA CYS A 91 -3.24 -2.42 3.96
C CYS A 91 -3.43 -3.46 5.08
N VAL A 92 -2.49 -3.62 6.03
CA VAL A 92 -2.55 -4.68 7.04
C VAL A 92 -3.79 -4.57 7.94
N MET A 93 -4.15 -3.35 8.33
CA MET A 93 -5.30 -3.10 9.19
C MET A 93 -6.61 -3.37 8.44
N ALA A 94 -6.71 -2.91 7.19
CA ALA A 94 -7.86 -3.16 6.33
C ALA A 94 -8.05 -4.67 6.06
N TYR A 95 -6.96 -5.37 5.75
CA TYR A 95 -6.96 -6.83 5.59
C TYR A 95 -7.43 -7.54 6.86
N SER A 96 -6.84 -7.20 8.02
CA SER A 96 -7.17 -7.84 9.30
C SER A 96 -8.64 -7.64 9.68
N PHE A 97 -9.17 -6.44 9.43
CA PHE A 97 -10.56 -6.10 9.70
C PHE A 97 -11.52 -6.88 8.80
N LEU A 98 -11.28 -6.87 7.49
CA LEU A 98 -12.10 -7.61 6.52
C LEU A 98 -12.05 -9.12 6.77
N ALA A 99 -10.86 -9.67 6.99
CA ALA A 99 -10.68 -11.09 7.32
C ALA A 99 -11.40 -11.46 8.64
N GLY A 100 -11.34 -10.58 9.65
CA GLY A 100 -12.03 -10.78 10.92
C GLY A 100 -13.55 -10.79 10.79
N LEU A 101 -14.13 -9.81 10.09
CA LEU A 101 -15.59 -9.77 9.85
C LEU A 101 -16.06 -10.98 9.05
N ASN A 102 -15.33 -11.36 8.01
CA ASN A 102 -15.64 -12.53 7.23
C ASN A 102 -15.53 -13.83 8.05
N ALA A 103 -14.54 -13.95 8.92
CA ALA A 103 -14.42 -15.11 9.81
C ALA A 103 -15.64 -15.25 10.74
N ILE A 104 -16.19 -14.15 11.25
CA ILE A 104 -17.44 -14.16 12.04
C ILE A 104 -18.62 -14.66 11.20
N PHE A 105 -18.80 -14.13 9.99
CA PHE A 105 -19.89 -14.59 9.12
C PHE A 105 -19.73 -16.05 8.69
N LEU A 106 -18.51 -16.52 8.45
CA LEU A 106 -18.23 -17.92 8.12
C LEU A 106 -18.44 -18.84 9.31
N MET A 107 -18.16 -18.38 10.54
CA MET A 107 -18.44 -19.14 11.76
C MET A 107 -19.94 -19.46 11.90
N LEU A 108 -20.81 -18.52 11.54
CA LEU A 108 -22.27 -18.76 11.53
C LEU A 108 -22.68 -19.78 10.46
N LYS A 109 -21.96 -19.82 9.34
CA LYS A 109 -22.20 -20.76 8.23
C LYS A 109 -21.46 -22.07 8.37
N LEU A 110 -20.70 -22.29 9.45
CA LEU A 110 -19.86 -23.48 9.61
C LEU A 110 -20.68 -24.77 9.71
N PHE A 111 -21.89 -24.69 10.28
CA PHE A 111 -22.78 -25.84 10.48
C PHE A 111 -23.54 -26.26 9.23
N THR A 112 -23.72 -25.34 8.28
CA THR A 112 -24.49 -25.58 7.05
C THR A 112 -23.62 -25.57 5.80
N GLY A 113 -22.38 -25.10 5.93
CA GLY A 113 -21.41 -24.97 4.86
C GLY A 113 -20.67 -26.27 4.56
N GLY A 114 -20.30 -26.45 3.29
CA GLY A 114 -19.39 -27.52 2.87
C GLY A 114 -17.95 -27.31 3.37
N PRO A 115 -17.03 -28.24 3.07
CA PRO A 115 -15.65 -28.21 3.56
C PRO A 115 -14.88 -26.94 3.15
N PHE A 116 -15.22 -26.32 2.02
CA PHE A 116 -14.61 -25.06 1.58
C PHE A 116 -14.91 -23.89 2.53
N VAL A 117 -16.05 -23.90 3.23
CA VAL A 117 -16.39 -22.90 4.25
C VAL A 117 -15.46 -23.00 5.45
N LEU A 118 -15.16 -24.24 5.88
CA LEU A 118 -14.21 -24.49 6.97
C LEU A 118 -12.79 -24.02 6.61
N VAL A 119 -12.32 -24.36 5.40
CA VAL A 119 -11.00 -23.92 4.92
C VAL A 119 -10.94 -22.39 4.88
N SER A 120 -11.96 -21.74 4.32
CA SER A 120 -12.04 -20.28 4.28
C SER A 120 -12.04 -19.67 5.68
N PHE A 121 -12.81 -20.24 6.61
CA PHE A 121 -12.84 -19.81 8.01
C PHE A 121 -11.46 -19.89 8.65
N CYS A 122 -10.78 -21.04 8.54
CA CYS A 122 -9.44 -21.23 9.10
C CYS A 122 -8.43 -20.24 8.50
N CYS A 123 -8.44 -20.05 7.18
CA CYS A 123 -7.55 -19.10 6.50
C CYS A 123 -7.80 -17.66 6.93
N GLN A 124 -9.06 -17.24 7.04
CA GLN A 124 -9.42 -15.86 7.38
C GLN A 124 -9.24 -15.56 8.87
N ALA A 125 -9.60 -16.48 9.77
CA ALA A 125 -9.33 -16.34 11.20
C ALA A 125 -7.83 -16.26 11.49
N THR A 126 -7.03 -17.13 10.86
CA THR A 126 -5.56 -17.11 10.99
C THR A 126 -4.97 -15.85 10.37
N GLY A 127 -5.45 -15.43 9.19
CA GLY A 127 -5.03 -14.21 8.52
C GLY A 127 -5.31 -12.96 9.35
N ALA A 128 -6.50 -12.85 9.94
CA ALA A 128 -6.87 -11.75 10.83
C ALA A 128 -5.98 -11.71 12.09
N PHE A 129 -5.76 -12.86 12.73
CA PHE A 129 -4.89 -12.94 13.90
C PHE A 129 -3.44 -12.53 13.58
N LEU A 130 -2.88 -13.05 12.50
CA LEU A 130 -1.53 -12.71 12.06
C LEU A 130 -1.41 -11.25 11.62
N GLY A 131 -2.44 -10.71 10.96
CA GLY A 131 -2.49 -9.32 10.54
C GLY A 131 -2.52 -8.35 11.74
N LEU A 132 -3.30 -8.66 12.78
CA LEU A 132 -3.29 -7.88 14.04
C LEU A 132 -1.92 -7.93 14.73
N LYS A 133 -1.28 -9.09 14.77
CA LYS A 133 0.09 -9.23 15.31
C LYS A 133 1.11 -8.45 14.49
N LEU A 134 1.01 -8.50 13.16
CA LEU A 134 1.87 -7.75 12.27
C LEU A 134 1.66 -6.23 12.45
N ASN A 135 0.42 -5.77 12.59
CA ASN A 135 0.11 -4.37 12.88
C ASN A 135 0.70 -3.90 14.22
N GLY A 136 0.70 -4.78 15.24
CA GLY A 136 1.38 -4.52 16.51
C GLY A 136 2.88 -4.33 16.36
N LEU A 137 3.54 -5.18 15.56
CA LEU A 137 4.98 -5.05 15.27
C LEU A 137 5.29 -3.77 14.49
N VAL A 138 4.50 -3.48 13.45
CA VAL A 138 4.59 -2.25 12.64
C VAL A 138 4.50 -1.01 13.53
N THR A 139 3.51 -0.97 14.44
CA THR A 139 3.33 0.14 15.38
C THR A 139 4.47 0.23 16.40
N ALA A 140 4.98 -0.90 16.89
CA ALA A 140 6.11 -0.92 17.82
C ALA A 140 7.39 -0.39 17.17
N THR A 141 7.72 -0.84 15.96
CA THR A 141 8.86 -0.34 15.19
C THR A 141 8.72 1.14 14.86
N ALA A 142 7.50 1.61 14.57
CA ALA A 142 7.25 3.03 14.34
C ALA A 142 7.46 3.89 15.59
N ALA A 143 7.26 3.34 16.80
CA ALA A 143 7.49 4.04 18.07
C ALA A 143 8.98 4.12 18.46
N GLU A 144 9.80 3.15 18.04
CA GLU A 144 11.25 3.12 18.30
C GLU A 144 12.07 3.96 17.31
N GLY A 145 11.49 4.27 16.15
CA GLY A 145 12.12 5.18 15.19
C GLY A 145 12.47 6.50 15.89
N PRO A 146 13.63 7.12 15.57
CA PRO A 146 13.96 8.43 16.13
C PRO A 146 12.75 9.30 15.88
N MET A 147 12.12 9.78 16.96
CA MET A 147 11.04 10.74 16.87
C MET A 147 11.62 11.91 16.11
N MET A 148 11.45 11.92 14.78
CA MET A 148 11.67 13.10 13.98
C MET A 148 10.79 14.12 14.67
N PRO A 149 11.38 15.15 15.32
CA PRO A 149 10.64 16.10 16.12
C PRO A 149 9.51 16.54 15.22
N LEU A 150 8.28 16.27 15.67
CA LEU A 150 7.06 16.34 14.87
C LEU A 150 7.00 17.75 14.30
N GLY A 151 7.62 17.87 13.13
CA GLY A 151 7.94 19.15 12.59
C GLY A 151 6.59 19.66 12.17
N LEU A 152 6.13 20.72 12.82
CA LEU A 152 5.19 21.68 12.25
C LEU A 152 5.73 22.30 10.92
N GLY A 153 6.71 21.66 10.28
CA GLY A 153 7.31 21.99 9.02
C GLY A 153 6.44 21.50 7.89
N ASN A 154 5.69 22.46 7.35
CA ASN A 154 5.46 22.57 5.92
C ASN A 154 4.45 21.58 5.35
N PHE A 155 3.18 21.74 5.74
CA PHE A 155 2.07 21.42 4.84
C PHE A 155 2.25 22.23 3.54
N PRO A 156 2.43 21.59 2.37
CA PRO A 156 2.45 22.28 1.08
C PRO A 156 1.00 22.63 0.73
N GLY A 157 0.49 23.71 1.31
CA GLY A 157 -0.90 24.12 1.11
C GLY A 157 -1.33 25.30 1.98
N THR A 158 -0.65 25.53 3.10
CA THR A 158 -0.81 26.75 3.88
C THR A 158 0.10 27.82 3.30
N ALA A 159 -0.21 28.28 2.08
CA ALA A 159 0.32 29.55 1.59
C ALA A 159 -0.04 30.62 2.63
N GLY A 160 0.99 31.16 3.26
CA GLY A 160 0.86 32.16 4.31
C GLY A 160 0.00 33.31 3.82
N MET A 161 -1.16 33.46 4.46
CA MET A 161 -1.90 34.72 4.48
C MET A 161 -1.18 35.64 5.47
N GLY A 162 0.05 36.01 5.11
CA GLY A 162 0.81 37.06 5.78
C GLY A 162 0.21 38.41 5.40
N PRO A 163 -0.12 39.29 6.36
CA PRO A 163 -0.59 40.63 6.05
C PRO A 163 0.60 41.49 5.62
N GLY A 164 0.55 42.02 4.40
CA GLY A 164 1.39 43.14 3.97
C GLY A 164 2.68 42.75 3.25
N GLY A 165 2.58 42.64 1.93
CA GLY A 165 3.72 42.52 1.03
C GLY A 165 3.39 43.14 -0.32
N THR A 166 3.31 44.46 -0.35
CA THR A 166 3.21 45.29 -1.55
C THR A 166 4.40 45.07 -2.50
N GLY A 167 4.10 44.74 -3.76
CA GLY A 167 4.88 45.15 -4.93
C GLY A 167 6.20 44.41 -5.19
N GLY A 168 6.25 43.65 -6.29
CA GLY A 168 7.48 43.03 -6.75
C GLY A 168 7.39 42.42 -8.14
N THR A 169 7.15 43.24 -9.15
CA THR A 169 7.41 42.96 -10.57
C THR A 169 8.92 43.01 -10.85
N GLY A 170 9.47 42.00 -11.54
CA GLY A 170 10.84 41.96 -12.09
C GLY A 170 11.60 40.71 -11.64
N GLY A 171 11.97 39.79 -12.52
CA GLY A 171 13.14 39.89 -13.41
C GLY A 171 14.14 38.78 -12.99
N THR A 172 14.38 37.78 -13.85
CA THR A 172 15.66 37.55 -14.56
C THR A 172 16.91 37.25 -13.71
N GLY A 173 17.60 36.14 -14.06
CA GLY A 173 18.98 35.81 -13.65
C GLY A 173 19.01 34.67 -12.63
N GLY A 174 19.59 33.48 -12.86
CA GLY A 174 20.78 33.18 -13.66
C GLY A 174 22.03 33.45 -12.82
N MET A 175 22.51 32.47 -12.06
CA MET A 175 23.90 32.39 -11.61
C MET A 175 24.30 30.94 -11.33
N GLY A 176 25.01 30.35 -12.30
CA GLY A 176 25.83 29.17 -12.09
C GLY A 176 27.12 29.57 -11.39
N GLY A 177 27.52 28.79 -10.39
CA GLY A 177 28.83 28.88 -9.75
C GLY A 177 29.90 28.12 -10.55
N PRO A 178 31.18 28.57 -10.50
CA PRO A 178 32.27 27.90 -11.18
C PRO A 178 32.74 26.69 -10.36
N GLU A 179 32.49 25.48 -10.85
CA GLU A 179 33.05 24.25 -10.28
C GLU A 179 34.42 23.94 -10.94
N PRO A 180 35.49 23.66 -10.18
CA PRO A 180 36.82 23.43 -10.75
C PRO A 180 36.93 22.03 -11.37
N ASN A 181 37.05 22.02 -12.71
CA ASN A 181 37.76 21.05 -13.56
C ASN A 181 37.96 19.62 -13.01
N ARG A 182 36.89 18.82 -12.99
CA ARG A 182 36.98 17.35 -12.90
C ARG A 182 37.04 16.75 -14.31
N PRO A 183 38.02 15.89 -14.63
CA PRO A 183 38.04 15.11 -15.87
C PRO A 183 36.77 14.27 -15.97
N GLY A 184 35.94 14.56 -16.97
CA GLY A 184 34.67 13.88 -17.18
C GLY A 184 34.85 12.41 -17.58
N PRO A 185 33.94 11.51 -17.18
CA PRO A 185 33.92 10.14 -17.67
C PRO A 185 33.62 10.09 -19.18
N PRO A 186 34.08 9.04 -19.88
CA PRO A 186 33.84 8.90 -21.32
C PRO A 186 32.35 8.86 -21.66
N PRO A 187 31.94 9.36 -22.83
CA PRO A 187 30.55 9.40 -23.26
C PRO A 187 29.98 7.99 -23.30
N GLY A 188 28.94 7.75 -22.48
CA GLY A 188 28.17 6.52 -22.51
C GLY A 188 27.38 6.38 -23.81
N PRO A 189 26.98 5.14 -24.17
CA PRO A 189 26.15 4.89 -25.35
C PRO A 189 24.84 5.67 -25.28
N PRO A 190 24.27 6.06 -26.43
CA PRO A 190 23.03 6.82 -26.49
C PRO A 190 21.91 6.07 -25.75
N PRO A 191 21.17 6.72 -24.84
CA PRO A 191 20.05 6.09 -24.17
C PRO A 191 19.02 5.69 -25.25
N GLY A 192 18.76 4.38 -25.34
CA GLY A 192 17.65 3.88 -26.14
C GLY A 192 16.33 4.52 -25.66
N PRO A 193 15.30 4.57 -26.52
CA PRO A 193 14.03 5.20 -26.19
C PRO A 193 13.42 4.53 -24.95
N SER A 194 13.62 5.16 -23.80
CA SER A 194 13.00 4.78 -22.53
C SER A 194 11.51 5.06 -22.66
N PHE A 195 10.72 4.00 -22.72
CA PHE A 195 9.26 4.08 -22.68
C PHE A 195 8.85 4.71 -21.35
N GLN A 196 8.56 6.00 -21.38
CA GLN A 196 8.07 6.76 -20.23
C GLN A 196 6.55 6.61 -20.24
N ALA A 197 6.05 5.56 -19.57
CA ALA A 197 4.62 5.34 -19.42
C ALA A 197 3.99 6.57 -18.73
N PHE A 198 3.09 7.25 -19.46
CA PHE A 198 2.21 8.35 -19.04
C PHE A 198 2.39 8.81 -17.57
N GLN A 199 3.38 9.67 -17.32
CA GLN A 199 3.33 10.61 -16.19
C GLN A 199 2.33 11.72 -16.56
N GLY A 200 1.07 11.34 -16.74
CA GLY A 200 -0.03 12.29 -16.87
C GLY A 200 -0.21 12.97 -15.53
N THR A 201 0.42 14.14 -15.36
CA THR A 201 -0.03 15.13 -14.38
C THR A 201 -1.45 15.48 -14.79
N GLY A 202 -2.42 14.88 -14.11
CA GLY A 202 -3.85 15.09 -14.34
C GLY A 202 -4.19 16.55 -14.11
N MET A 203 -4.09 17.35 -15.17
CA MET A 203 -4.60 18.70 -15.24
C MET A 203 -6.12 18.58 -15.19
N ARG A 204 -6.70 18.76 -13.99
CA ARG A 204 -8.14 18.91 -13.81
C ARG A 204 -8.55 20.20 -14.51
N LEU A 205 -9.15 20.09 -15.70
CA LEU A 205 -9.90 21.18 -16.29
C LEU A 205 -11.11 21.45 -15.39
N GLY A 206 -11.18 22.67 -14.88
CA GLY A 206 -12.20 23.14 -13.97
C GLY A 206 -13.60 23.09 -14.59
N GLY A 207 -14.57 22.84 -13.72
CA GLY A 207 -15.98 23.12 -13.87
C GLY A 207 -16.50 23.66 -12.54
#